data_AF-A0A1J8P3C0-F1
#
_entry.id   AF-A0A1J8P3C0-F1
#
_cell.length_a   1.000
_cell.length_b   1.000
_cell.length_c   1.000
_cell.angle_alpha   90.00
_cell.angle_beta   90.00
_cell.angle_gamma   90.00
#
_symmetry.space_group_name_H-M   'P 1'
#
loop_
_entity.id
_entity.type
_entity.pdbx_description
1 polymer ?
#
loop_
_entity_poly.entity_id
_entity_poly.type
_entity_poly.pdbx_seq_one_letter_code
_entity_poly.pdbx_strand_id
1 'polypeptide(L)'
;NRGSEISTELNRIYSSLTDFTSRAEEKEERKEYTEFVSPLYEQIEKAQASEVDKKIKELNGIYNQFLALSKDDDPEICKWAKQDSLAVKEQIQTAERSQTKIKKWRQPTVNMGNINPFVGYEHQIIVTTENDGTLSKAEGRAAEKYPHNTTIVHMDKDSNYAVIYGPKLDKIPKGDLKVVINGHGSPDGIFNRSIEEVARHVGVLNQAVGAGSRVKKISLASCCLGGEYAKKLLPILQKEGVNNTKISVRLDIVTISWINGRRLVIQPESDSLGEYRSSELKKTYAFNEKGDIVLVDSYTDEHYDVVLSVDKDGAPKIERTYGDKHINELQGNLKIHVKAGNFDETQKMLHQFKGDLPPGASMAHISIKTQKDNSWLSEHNALKQGQILDNLGKDFDASILMYSDPGDSQITMATRDRSSEVSIVKGRLIFNMDPTMPESVIELSEKTDIKVQCLKYKDNTFDSGIEIKILHRTGDILTIEETLKNLTLVSEVTQQPVRNITINVLKGSDFNHYKELIKTLRDKYQVGINVQSQSTLESNDTKPWLSIFPGDSDISLHNLHHLAETTPHQDTPLHNWAE
;
A
#
# COMPACT_ATOMS: atom_id res chain seq x y z
N ASN A 1 -54.84 -56.61 -50.38
CA ASN A 1 -54.43 -55.58 -49.40
C ASN A 1 -53.13 -54.88 -49.80
N ARG A 2 -53.13 -54.08 -50.87
CA ARG A 2 -51.99 -53.22 -51.28
C ARG A 2 -52.20 -51.74 -50.94
N GLY A 3 -53.31 -51.40 -50.28
CA GLY A 3 -53.68 -50.01 -49.95
C GLY A 3 -53.20 -49.51 -48.59
N SER A 4 -52.70 -50.38 -47.70
CA SER A 4 -52.28 -49.96 -46.36
C SER A 4 -50.81 -49.55 -46.28
N GLU A 5 -49.89 -50.21 -47.00
CA GLU A 5 -48.45 -49.90 -46.95
C GLU A 5 -48.12 -48.51 -47.51
N ILE A 6 -48.78 -48.07 -48.59
CA ILE A 6 -48.55 -46.73 -49.16
C ILE A 6 -48.98 -45.61 -48.19
N SER A 7 -50.07 -45.84 -47.43
CA SER A 7 -50.55 -44.90 -46.42
C SER A 7 -49.62 -44.84 -45.20
N THR A 8 -49.06 -45.98 -44.80
CA THR A 8 -48.09 -46.05 -43.70
C THR A 8 -46.78 -45.35 -44.06
N GLU A 9 -46.25 -45.55 -45.26
CA GLU A 9 -45.02 -44.90 -45.72
C GLU A 9 -45.18 -43.39 -45.92
N LEU A 10 -46.32 -42.93 -46.47
CA LEU A 10 -46.64 -41.51 -46.60
C LEU A 10 -46.76 -40.80 -45.24
N ASN A 11 -47.41 -41.43 -44.26
CA ASN A 11 -47.51 -40.88 -42.90
C ASN A 11 -46.13 -40.81 -42.21
N ARG A 12 -45.24 -41.77 -42.50
CA ARG A 12 -43.87 -41.78 -41.97
C ARG A 12 -43.00 -40.66 -42.56
N ILE A 13 -43.16 -40.41 -43.86
CA ILE A 13 -42.51 -39.28 -44.56
C ILE A 13 -43.07 -37.95 -44.04
N TYR A 14 -44.38 -37.83 -43.88
CA TYR A 14 -45.01 -36.60 -43.36
C TYR A 14 -44.55 -36.30 -41.93
N SER A 15 -44.54 -37.29 -41.04
CA SER A 15 -44.02 -37.13 -39.67
C SER A 15 -42.54 -36.75 -39.62
N SER A 16 -41.72 -37.27 -40.55
CA SER A 16 -40.29 -36.92 -40.63
C SER A 16 -40.08 -35.52 -41.20
N LEU A 17 -40.95 -35.07 -42.11
CA LEU A 17 -40.94 -33.72 -42.63
C LEU A 17 -41.32 -32.73 -41.54
N THR A 18 -42.40 -32.97 -40.79
CA THR A 18 -42.84 -32.11 -39.68
C THR A 18 -41.77 -32.01 -38.58
N ASP A 19 -41.10 -33.11 -38.23
CA ASP A 19 -40.00 -33.10 -37.26
C ASP A 19 -38.77 -32.33 -37.78
N PHE A 20 -38.57 -32.29 -39.10
CA PHE A 20 -37.50 -31.50 -39.74
C PHE A 20 -37.86 -30.01 -39.82
N THR A 21 -39.12 -29.66 -40.12
CA THR A 21 -39.59 -28.26 -40.10
C THR A 21 -39.58 -27.70 -38.69
N SER A 22 -40.06 -28.43 -37.68
CA SER A 22 -40.02 -27.98 -36.29
C SER A 22 -38.59 -27.82 -35.76
N ARG A 23 -37.64 -28.68 -36.17
CA ARG A 23 -36.20 -28.50 -35.83
C ARG A 23 -35.53 -27.36 -36.60
N ALA A 24 -36.05 -26.99 -37.77
CA ALA A 24 -35.58 -25.84 -38.53
C ALA A 24 -36.13 -24.53 -37.93
N GLU A 25 -37.42 -24.50 -37.58
CA GLU A 25 -38.08 -23.42 -36.84
C GLU A 25 -37.45 -23.21 -35.45
N GLU A 26 -37.19 -24.26 -34.66
CA GLU A 26 -36.45 -24.16 -33.39
C GLU A 26 -35.00 -23.64 -33.57
N LYS A 27 -34.41 -23.82 -34.75
CA LYS A 27 -33.08 -23.30 -35.10
C LYS A 27 -33.12 -21.85 -35.55
N GLU A 28 -34.20 -21.44 -36.21
CA GLU A 28 -34.47 -20.06 -36.65
C GLU A 28 -34.89 -19.18 -35.47
N GLU A 29 -35.80 -19.66 -34.59
CA GLU A 29 -36.13 -19.02 -33.31
C GLU A 29 -34.89 -18.87 -32.42
N ARG A 30 -34.02 -19.89 -32.33
CA ARG A 30 -32.73 -19.74 -31.64
C ARG A 30 -31.80 -18.72 -32.29
N LYS A 31 -31.87 -18.54 -33.62
CA LYS A 31 -31.03 -17.58 -34.34
C LYS A 31 -31.48 -16.14 -34.10
N GLU A 32 -32.78 -15.84 -34.24
CA GLU A 32 -33.34 -14.52 -33.95
C GLU A 32 -33.20 -14.18 -32.45
N TYR A 33 -33.41 -15.15 -31.56
CA TYR A 33 -33.14 -15.04 -30.12
C TYR A 33 -31.68 -14.67 -29.82
N THR A 34 -30.72 -15.27 -30.53
CA THR A 34 -29.29 -15.00 -30.30
C THR A 34 -28.88 -13.64 -30.87
N GLU A 35 -29.46 -13.19 -31.98
CA GLU A 35 -29.11 -11.91 -32.61
C GLU A 35 -29.67 -10.68 -31.87
N PHE A 36 -30.89 -10.77 -31.30
CA PHE A 36 -31.51 -9.65 -30.58
C PHE A 36 -31.02 -9.49 -29.13
N VAL A 37 -30.71 -10.60 -28.44
CA VAL A 37 -30.43 -10.58 -27.00
C VAL A 37 -28.93 -10.45 -26.68
N SER A 38 -28.06 -11.03 -27.52
CA SER A 38 -26.60 -10.95 -27.32
C SER A 38 -26.07 -9.51 -27.16
N PRO A 39 -26.56 -8.50 -27.92
CA PRO A 39 -26.11 -7.11 -27.74
C PRO A 39 -26.45 -6.51 -26.37
N LEU A 40 -27.55 -6.93 -25.73
CA LEU A 40 -27.93 -6.44 -24.41
C LEU A 40 -27.11 -7.10 -23.30
N TYR A 41 -26.84 -8.40 -23.40
CA TYR A 41 -25.93 -9.06 -22.45
C TYR A 41 -24.50 -8.54 -22.57
N GLU A 42 -23.99 -8.28 -23.78
CA GLU A 42 -22.69 -7.61 -23.95
C GLU A 42 -22.66 -6.21 -23.32
N GLN A 43 -23.76 -5.46 -23.40
CA GLN A 43 -23.87 -4.15 -22.73
C GLN A 43 -23.86 -4.31 -21.21
N ILE A 44 -24.51 -5.33 -20.65
CA ILE A 44 -24.47 -5.63 -19.21
C ILE A 44 -23.04 -5.97 -18.79
N GLU A 45 -22.35 -6.85 -19.51
CA GLU A 45 -20.97 -7.22 -19.20
C GLU A 45 -20.04 -5.99 -19.21
N LYS A 46 -20.15 -5.14 -20.24
CA LYS A 46 -19.41 -3.87 -20.32
C LYS A 46 -19.75 -2.94 -19.15
N ALA A 47 -21.02 -2.82 -18.78
CA ALA A 47 -21.46 -2.02 -17.64
C ALA A 47 -20.93 -2.58 -16.31
N GLN A 48 -20.83 -3.91 -16.17
CA GLN A 48 -20.30 -4.54 -14.97
C GLN A 48 -18.82 -4.26 -14.74
N ALA A 49 -18.05 -4.01 -15.81
CA ALA A 49 -16.67 -3.55 -15.73
C ALA A 49 -16.52 -2.05 -15.43
N SER A 50 -17.58 -1.26 -15.56
CA SER A 50 -17.54 0.19 -15.31
C SER A 50 -17.47 0.52 -13.82
N GLU A 51 -16.90 1.69 -13.52
CA GLU A 51 -16.95 2.30 -12.19
C GLU A 51 -18.40 2.49 -11.75
N VAL A 52 -18.68 2.36 -10.44
CA VAL A 52 -20.04 2.23 -9.90
C VAL A 52 -21.01 3.32 -10.38
N ASP A 53 -20.57 4.58 -10.48
CA ASP A 53 -21.41 5.69 -10.97
C ASP A 53 -21.81 5.50 -12.43
N LYS A 54 -20.86 5.09 -13.27
CA LYS A 54 -21.07 4.83 -14.70
C LYS A 54 -21.87 3.53 -14.89
N LYS A 55 -21.58 2.49 -14.12
CA LYS A 55 -22.31 1.22 -14.09
C LYS A 55 -23.80 1.43 -13.84
N ILE A 56 -24.16 2.19 -12.79
CA ILE A 56 -25.57 2.48 -12.48
C ILE A 56 -26.25 3.17 -13.67
N LYS A 57 -25.59 4.16 -14.28
CA LYS A 57 -26.13 4.88 -15.44
C LYS A 57 -26.37 3.95 -16.64
N GLU A 58 -25.39 3.09 -16.96
CA GLU A 58 -25.45 2.15 -18.08
C GLU A 58 -26.53 1.08 -17.85
N LEU A 59 -26.57 0.48 -16.65
CA LEU A 59 -27.58 -0.50 -16.29
C LEU A 59 -29.00 0.08 -16.31
N ASN A 60 -29.21 1.33 -15.89
CA ASN A 60 -30.50 2.00 -16.04
C ASN A 60 -30.91 2.17 -17.51
N GLY A 61 -29.95 2.46 -18.40
CA GLY A 61 -30.20 2.50 -19.84
C GLY A 61 -30.62 1.14 -20.40
N ILE A 62 -29.96 0.07 -19.97
CA ILE A 62 -30.27 -1.31 -20.36
C ILE A 62 -31.63 -1.76 -19.80
N TYR A 63 -31.93 -1.41 -18.54
CA TYR A 63 -33.22 -1.69 -17.91
C TYR A 63 -34.38 -1.10 -18.72
N ASN A 64 -34.25 0.13 -19.19
CA ASN A 64 -35.26 0.76 -20.04
C ASN A 64 -35.42 0.06 -21.39
N GLN A 65 -34.35 -0.51 -21.95
CA GLN A 65 -34.42 -1.31 -23.17
C GLN A 65 -35.21 -2.61 -22.92
N PHE A 66 -34.97 -3.33 -21.81
CA PHE A 66 -35.79 -4.49 -21.45
C PHE A 66 -37.25 -4.12 -21.16
N LEU A 67 -37.51 -2.96 -20.55
CA LEU A 67 -38.89 -2.50 -20.34
C LEU A 67 -39.61 -2.22 -21.67
N ALA A 68 -38.92 -1.73 -22.69
CA ALA A 68 -39.49 -1.56 -24.02
C ALA A 68 -39.84 -2.93 -24.64
N LEU A 69 -38.91 -3.91 -24.59
CA LEU A 69 -39.12 -5.27 -25.07
C LEU A 69 -40.20 -6.04 -24.29
N SER A 70 -40.42 -5.70 -23.02
CA SER A 70 -41.49 -6.30 -22.22
C SER A 70 -42.92 -5.97 -22.67
N LYS A 71 -43.05 -5.09 -23.68
CA LYS A 71 -44.29 -4.65 -24.33
C LYS A 71 -44.35 -5.07 -25.79
N ASP A 72 -43.45 -5.95 -26.24
CA ASP A 72 -43.44 -6.48 -27.59
C ASP A 72 -44.69 -7.35 -27.86
N ASP A 73 -45.06 -7.49 -29.13
CA ASP A 73 -46.22 -8.29 -29.53
C ASP A 73 -45.94 -9.80 -29.42
N ASP A 74 -44.67 -10.21 -29.38
CA ASP A 74 -44.25 -11.59 -29.14
C ASP A 74 -44.32 -11.98 -27.63
N PRO A 75 -45.14 -12.98 -27.25
CA PRO A 75 -45.29 -13.41 -25.86
C PRO A 75 -44.02 -13.97 -25.20
N GLU A 76 -43.16 -14.66 -25.96
CA GLU A 76 -41.90 -15.20 -25.42
C GLU A 76 -40.91 -14.06 -25.22
N ILE A 77 -40.85 -13.08 -26.15
CA ILE A 77 -40.04 -11.86 -25.97
C ILE A 77 -40.43 -11.11 -24.71
N CYS A 78 -41.73 -10.89 -24.55
CA CYS A 78 -42.30 -10.26 -23.37
C CYS A 78 -41.90 -10.96 -22.06
N LYS A 79 -41.92 -12.29 -22.04
CA LYS A 79 -41.69 -13.10 -20.85
C LYS A 79 -40.24 -13.01 -20.38
N TRP A 80 -39.27 -13.22 -21.27
CA TRP A 80 -37.86 -13.17 -20.88
C TRP A 80 -37.42 -11.73 -20.58
N ALA A 81 -37.88 -10.73 -21.33
CA ALA A 81 -37.55 -9.33 -21.08
C ALA A 81 -38.01 -8.86 -19.69
N LYS A 82 -39.16 -9.35 -19.21
CA LYS A 82 -39.61 -9.12 -17.83
C LYS A 82 -38.67 -9.74 -16.80
N GLN A 83 -38.24 -10.98 -17.01
CA GLN A 83 -37.30 -11.67 -16.10
C GLN A 83 -35.95 -10.96 -16.05
N ASP A 84 -35.37 -10.61 -17.19
CA ASP A 84 -34.07 -9.94 -17.25
C ASP A 84 -34.14 -8.49 -16.75
N SER A 85 -35.24 -7.79 -16.98
CA SER A 85 -35.45 -6.47 -16.39
C SER A 85 -35.42 -6.51 -14.86
N LEU A 86 -35.93 -7.59 -14.25
CA LEU A 86 -35.89 -7.78 -12.79
C LEU A 86 -34.45 -8.03 -12.32
N ALA A 87 -33.71 -8.88 -13.03
CA ALA A 87 -32.31 -9.16 -12.73
C ALA A 87 -31.43 -7.89 -12.83
N VAL A 88 -31.61 -7.08 -13.89
CA VAL A 88 -30.90 -5.80 -14.03
C VAL A 88 -31.29 -4.83 -12.93
N LYS A 89 -32.57 -4.77 -12.55
CA LYS A 89 -33.04 -3.93 -11.44
C LYS A 89 -32.37 -4.30 -10.12
N GLU A 90 -32.19 -5.60 -9.83
CA GLU A 90 -31.44 -6.06 -8.65
C GLU A 90 -29.97 -5.66 -8.69
N GLN A 91 -29.34 -5.73 -9.87
CA GLN A 91 -27.95 -5.26 -10.07
C GLN A 91 -27.81 -3.75 -9.84
N ILE A 92 -28.77 -2.94 -10.33
CA ILE A 92 -28.82 -1.50 -10.08
C ILE A 92 -28.92 -1.22 -8.58
N GLN A 93 -29.87 -1.85 -7.89
CA GLN A 93 -30.05 -1.67 -6.44
C GLN A 93 -28.80 -2.07 -5.65
N THR A 94 -28.13 -3.14 -6.07
CA THR A 94 -26.86 -3.58 -5.47
C THR A 94 -25.79 -2.51 -5.67
N ALA A 95 -25.61 -2.02 -6.90
CA ALA A 95 -24.63 -0.99 -7.21
C ALA A 95 -24.91 0.35 -6.48
N GLU A 96 -26.17 0.75 -6.31
CA GLU A 96 -26.56 1.95 -5.56
C GLU A 96 -26.20 1.84 -4.07
N ARG A 97 -26.44 0.66 -3.46
CA ARG A 97 -26.02 0.37 -2.08
C ARG A 97 -24.50 0.41 -1.96
N SER A 98 -23.78 -0.20 -2.91
CA SER A 98 -22.32 -0.17 -2.99
C SER A 98 -21.77 1.25 -3.10
N GLN A 99 -22.32 2.06 -4.00
CA GLN A 99 -21.93 3.46 -4.19
C GLN A 99 -22.06 4.25 -2.88
N THR A 100 -23.20 4.10 -2.20
CA THR A 100 -23.46 4.77 -0.92
C THR A 100 -22.49 4.31 0.16
N LYS A 101 -22.15 3.02 0.18
CA LYS A 101 -21.20 2.43 1.13
C LYS A 101 -19.79 2.95 0.88
N ILE A 102 -19.29 2.88 -0.35
CA ILE A 102 -17.92 3.28 -0.72
C ILE A 102 -17.69 4.78 -0.48
N LYS A 103 -18.68 5.64 -0.75
CA LYS A 103 -18.59 7.09 -0.46
C LYS A 103 -18.32 7.41 1.02
N LYS A 104 -18.62 6.48 1.94
CA LYS A 104 -18.38 6.63 3.38
C LYS A 104 -17.06 6.01 3.83
N TRP A 105 -16.29 5.42 2.94
CA TRP A 105 -15.01 4.81 3.29
C TRP A 105 -13.97 5.88 3.58
N ARG A 106 -13.04 5.56 4.48
CA ARG A 106 -11.93 6.44 4.84
C ARG A 106 -11.07 6.70 3.61
N GLN A 107 -10.88 7.98 3.29
CA GLN A 107 -10.11 8.40 2.14
C GLN A 107 -8.62 8.42 2.50
N PRO A 108 -7.72 7.93 1.62
CA PRO A 108 -6.30 7.99 1.86
C PRO A 108 -5.76 9.41 1.64
N THR A 109 -4.71 9.76 2.37
CA THR A 109 -3.87 10.92 2.06
C THR A 109 -2.69 10.45 1.23
N VAL A 110 -2.41 11.15 0.12
CA VAL A 110 -1.26 10.85 -0.75
C VAL A 110 -0.45 12.13 -0.97
N ASN A 111 0.78 12.13 -0.47
CA ASN A 111 1.77 13.15 -0.81
C ASN A 111 2.25 13.01 -2.27
N MET A 112 2.20 14.11 -3.02
CA MET A 112 2.57 14.19 -4.44
C MET A 112 4.04 14.57 -4.68
N GLY A 113 4.82 14.87 -3.64
CA GLY A 113 6.20 15.37 -3.79
C GLY A 113 7.19 14.34 -4.36
N ASN A 114 6.84 13.06 -4.33
CA ASN A 114 7.74 11.99 -4.77
C ASN A 114 7.75 11.83 -6.29
N ILE A 115 8.93 12.02 -6.89
CA ILE A 115 9.17 11.92 -8.33
C ILE A 115 9.96 10.66 -8.72
N ASN A 116 10.06 9.67 -7.83
CA ASN A 116 10.70 8.41 -8.17
C ASN A 116 9.96 7.74 -9.35
N PRO A 117 10.67 7.23 -10.36
CA PRO A 117 10.09 6.56 -11.50
C PRO A 117 9.53 5.23 -11.05
N PHE A 118 8.33 4.95 -11.53
CA PHE A 118 7.74 3.65 -11.42
C PHE A 118 8.25 2.79 -12.58
N VAL A 119 9.01 1.74 -12.27
CA VAL A 119 9.71 0.96 -13.29
C VAL A 119 9.35 -0.52 -13.19
N GLY A 120 9.18 -1.15 -14.35
CA GLY A 120 8.81 -2.56 -14.55
C GLY A 120 7.34 -2.78 -14.87
N TYR A 121 6.54 -1.74 -14.73
CA TYR A 121 5.13 -1.69 -15.08
C TYR A 121 4.80 -0.26 -15.51
N GLU A 122 3.79 -0.11 -16.34
CA GLU A 122 3.31 1.19 -16.80
C GLU A 122 2.52 1.90 -15.69
N HIS A 123 1.75 1.14 -14.91
CA HIS A 123 0.89 1.69 -13.85
C HIS A 123 0.61 0.69 -12.74
N GLN A 124 0.40 1.20 -11.53
CA GLN A 124 -0.01 0.44 -10.35
C GLN A 124 -1.47 0.72 -10.00
N ILE A 125 -2.23 -0.33 -9.69
CA ILE A 125 -3.59 -0.23 -9.16
C ILE A 125 -3.60 -0.81 -7.76
N ILE A 126 -3.97 -0.03 -6.76
CA ILE A 126 -4.17 -0.49 -5.37
C ILE A 126 -5.66 -0.70 -5.15
N VAL A 127 -6.04 -1.91 -4.79
CA VAL A 127 -7.43 -2.32 -4.54
C VAL A 127 -7.61 -2.50 -3.06
N THR A 128 -8.35 -1.60 -2.41
CA THR A 128 -8.68 -1.73 -0.99
C THR A 128 -10.05 -2.35 -0.83
N THR A 129 -10.11 -3.43 -0.04
CA THR A 129 -11.28 -4.31 0.04
C THR A 129 -12.21 -3.98 1.20
N GLU A 130 -11.82 -3.13 2.14
CA GLU A 130 -12.66 -2.81 3.29
C GLU A 130 -12.37 -1.43 3.88
N ASN A 131 -13.36 -0.88 4.59
CA ASN A 131 -13.28 0.42 5.24
C ASN A 131 -12.54 0.34 6.57
N ASP A 132 -11.22 0.21 6.51
CA ASP A 132 -10.36 0.14 7.69
C ASP A 132 -9.32 1.27 7.71
N GLY A 133 -9.05 1.80 8.91
CA GLY A 133 -8.10 2.90 9.10
C GLY A 133 -6.66 2.51 8.81
N THR A 134 -6.28 1.26 9.07
CA THR A 134 -4.92 0.75 8.79
C THR A 134 -4.74 0.58 7.29
N LEU A 135 -5.74 0.03 6.59
CA LEU A 135 -5.70 -0.14 5.14
C LEU A 135 -5.70 1.19 4.38
N SER A 136 -6.49 2.17 4.82
CA SER A 136 -6.51 3.52 4.23
C SER A 136 -5.15 4.24 4.38
N LYS A 137 -4.48 4.08 5.53
CA LYS A 137 -3.10 4.56 5.70
C LYS A 137 -2.11 3.80 4.81
N ALA A 138 -2.33 2.49 4.62
CA ALA A 138 -1.43 1.65 3.84
C ALA A 138 -1.52 1.90 2.33
N GLU A 139 -2.71 2.12 1.78
CA GLU A 139 -2.88 2.47 0.37
C GLU A 139 -2.27 3.84 0.06
N GLY A 140 -2.47 4.84 0.95
CA GLY A 140 -1.90 6.18 0.79
C GLY A 140 -0.38 6.15 0.73
N ARG A 141 0.25 5.54 1.72
CA ARG A 141 1.72 5.37 1.78
C ARG A 141 2.29 4.55 0.63
N ALA A 142 1.55 3.55 0.16
CA ALA A 142 1.99 2.76 -0.99
C ALA A 142 1.93 3.58 -2.28
N ALA A 143 0.94 4.48 -2.43
CA ALA A 143 0.82 5.40 -3.55
C ALA A 143 1.88 6.52 -3.49
N GLU A 144 2.23 7.03 -2.31
CA GLU A 144 3.26 8.07 -2.11
C GLU A 144 4.64 7.70 -2.66
N LYS A 145 4.91 6.42 -2.89
CA LYS A 145 6.14 5.99 -3.55
C LYS A 145 6.20 6.38 -5.01
N TYR A 146 5.05 6.35 -5.68
CA TYR A 146 4.88 6.56 -7.12
C TYR A 146 3.53 7.26 -7.38
N PRO A 147 3.31 8.46 -6.84
CA PRO A 147 2.00 9.09 -6.81
C PRO A 147 1.43 9.28 -8.23
N HIS A 148 2.30 9.64 -9.19
CA HIS A 148 1.91 9.87 -10.58
C HIS A 148 1.62 8.58 -11.39
N ASN A 149 1.99 7.41 -10.87
CA ASN A 149 1.82 6.10 -11.54
C ASN A 149 0.92 5.15 -10.75
N THR A 150 0.12 5.69 -9.82
CA THR A 150 -0.76 4.88 -8.97
C THR A 150 -2.20 5.33 -9.09
N THR A 151 -3.11 4.36 -9.23
CA THR A 151 -4.54 4.54 -9.03
C THR A 151 -4.97 3.75 -7.81
N ILE A 152 -5.75 4.35 -6.91
CA ILE A 152 -6.37 3.66 -5.78
C ILE A 152 -7.85 3.45 -6.09
N VAL A 153 -8.32 2.22 -5.93
CA VAL A 153 -9.73 1.86 -6.03
C VAL A 153 -10.22 1.24 -4.73
N HIS A 154 -11.39 1.67 -4.29
CA HIS A 154 -12.12 1.01 -3.22
C HIS A 154 -13.15 0.10 -3.86
N MET A 155 -13.13 -1.18 -3.48
CA MET A 155 -13.95 -2.22 -4.12
C MET A 155 -14.63 -3.08 -3.07
N ASP A 156 -15.94 -3.23 -3.21
CA ASP A 156 -16.74 -4.06 -2.30
C ASP A 156 -16.81 -5.53 -2.73
N LYS A 157 -17.52 -6.36 -1.97
CA LYS A 157 -17.61 -7.81 -2.21
C LYS A 157 -18.25 -8.15 -3.57
N ASP A 158 -19.11 -7.28 -4.07
CA ASP A 158 -19.85 -7.47 -5.33
C ASP A 158 -19.05 -6.94 -6.54
N SER A 159 -17.77 -6.60 -6.33
CA SER A 159 -16.86 -6.02 -7.33
C SER A 159 -17.33 -4.66 -7.88
N ASN A 160 -18.21 -3.97 -7.15
CA ASN A 160 -18.50 -2.56 -7.42
C ASN A 160 -17.36 -1.72 -6.85
N TYR A 161 -16.85 -0.80 -7.67
CA TYR A 161 -15.68 -0.01 -7.29
C TYR A 161 -15.85 1.47 -7.60
N ALA A 162 -15.12 2.30 -6.85
CA ALA A 162 -14.89 3.70 -7.15
C ALA A 162 -13.39 3.98 -7.18
N VAL A 163 -12.96 4.84 -8.10
CA VAL A 163 -11.59 5.36 -8.14
C VAL A 163 -11.50 6.51 -7.16
N ILE A 164 -10.61 6.38 -6.18
CA ILE A 164 -10.44 7.29 -5.05
C ILE A 164 -9.27 8.25 -5.27
N TYR A 165 -8.22 7.76 -5.93
CA TYR A 165 -7.03 8.53 -6.24
C TYR A 165 -6.47 8.13 -7.60
N GLY A 166 -5.88 9.09 -8.30
CA GLY A 166 -5.26 8.89 -9.59
C GLY A 166 -6.23 8.85 -10.78
N PRO A 167 -5.74 8.60 -11.99
CA PRO A 167 -6.56 8.52 -13.19
C PRO A 167 -7.58 7.38 -13.13
N LYS A 168 -8.72 7.58 -13.81
CA LYS A 168 -9.71 6.51 -14.04
C LYS A 168 -9.07 5.33 -14.79
N LEU A 169 -9.56 4.11 -14.54
CA LEU A 169 -8.91 2.88 -15.02
C LEU A 169 -8.79 2.81 -16.55
N ASP A 170 -9.77 3.32 -17.29
CA ASP A 170 -9.76 3.40 -18.75
C ASP A 170 -8.73 4.41 -19.30
N LYS A 171 -8.29 5.34 -18.46
CA LYS A 171 -7.37 6.44 -18.81
C LYS A 171 -5.93 6.24 -18.32
N ILE A 172 -5.63 5.14 -17.63
CA ILE A 172 -4.25 4.86 -17.22
C ILE A 172 -3.38 4.49 -18.43
N PRO A 173 -2.05 4.68 -18.37
CA PRO A 173 -1.13 4.23 -19.40
C PRO A 173 -1.33 2.75 -19.77
N LYS A 174 -1.28 2.44 -21.07
CA LYS A 174 -1.49 1.08 -21.58
C LYS A 174 -0.19 0.27 -21.50
N GLY A 175 -0.30 -0.98 -21.05
CA GLY A 175 0.80 -1.94 -21.02
C GLY A 175 0.74 -2.86 -19.80
N ASP A 176 1.90 -3.19 -19.23
CA ASP A 176 2.00 -4.13 -18.10
C ASP A 176 1.61 -3.45 -16.79
N LEU A 177 0.56 -3.97 -16.15
CA LEU A 177 0.01 -3.42 -14.92
C LEU A 177 0.37 -4.26 -13.70
N LYS A 178 0.53 -3.57 -12.56
CA LYS A 178 0.65 -4.18 -11.24
C LYS A 178 -0.58 -3.90 -10.41
N VAL A 179 -1.31 -4.95 -10.06
CA VAL A 179 -2.42 -4.88 -9.10
C VAL A 179 -1.90 -5.22 -7.70
N VAL A 180 -2.31 -4.44 -6.70
CA VAL A 180 -2.02 -4.68 -5.29
C VAL A 180 -3.33 -4.85 -4.56
N ILE A 181 -3.58 -6.03 -4.01
CA ILE A 181 -4.76 -6.28 -3.18
C ILE A 181 -4.41 -5.91 -1.74
N ASN A 182 -5.07 -4.88 -1.23
CA ASN A 182 -4.88 -4.30 0.10
C ASN A 182 -6.09 -4.67 0.97
N GLY A 183 -5.90 -5.66 1.83
CA GLY A 183 -6.92 -6.19 2.72
C GLY A 183 -6.27 -6.95 3.87
N HIS A 184 -6.97 -7.08 5.00
CA HIS A 184 -6.49 -7.94 6.08
C HIS A 184 -6.47 -9.41 5.64
N GLY A 185 -5.57 -10.19 6.22
CA GLY A 185 -5.41 -11.60 5.88
C GLY A 185 -5.06 -12.46 7.07
N SER A 186 -5.33 -13.76 6.92
CA SER A 186 -4.91 -14.83 7.83
C SER A 186 -4.50 -16.05 7.00
N PRO A 187 -4.04 -17.14 7.64
CA PRO A 187 -3.84 -18.40 6.94
C PRO A 187 -5.06 -18.92 6.16
N ASP A 188 -6.28 -18.50 6.54
CA ASP A 188 -7.54 -18.90 5.90
C ASP A 188 -7.85 -18.10 4.61
N GLY A 189 -7.19 -16.97 4.39
CA GLY A 189 -7.38 -16.13 3.21
C GLY A 189 -7.49 -14.64 3.53
N ILE A 190 -8.08 -13.90 2.59
CA ILE A 190 -8.30 -12.45 2.73
C ILE A 190 -9.63 -12.24 3.46
N PHE A 191 -9.63 -11.37 4.47
CA PHE A 191 -10.81 -11.14 5.29
C PHE A 191 -11.99 -10.61 4.48
N ASN A 192 -13.18 -11.12 4.82
CA ASN A 192 -14.43 -10.77 4.16
C ASN A 192 -14.40 -10.95 2.62
N ARG A 193 -13.50 -11.80 2.09
CA ARG A 193 -13.39 -12.08 0.66
C ARG A 193 -13.11 -13.56 0.40
N SER A 194 -13.95 -14.17 -0.42
CA SER A 194 -13.64 -15.47 -1.01
C SER A 194 -12.54 -15.34 -2.08
N ILE A 195 -11.91 -16.46 -2.43
CA ILE A 195 -10.88 -16.47 -3.48
C ILE A 195 -11.47 -16.17 -4.86
N GLU A 196 -12.73 -16.56 -5.10
CA GLU A 196 -13.50 -16.24 -6.29
C GLU A 196 -13.85 -14.76 -6.36
N GLU A 197 -14.20 -14.13 -5.23
CA GLU A 197 -14.43 -12.69 -5.17
C GLU A 197 -13.14 -11.92 -5.51
N VAL A 198 -12.00 -12.33 -4.94
CA VAL A 198 -10.69 -11.71 -5.27
C VAL A 198 -10.34 -11.89 -6.75
N ALA A 199 -10.59 -13.06 -7.34
CA ALA A 199 -10.37 -13.27 -8.77
C ALA A 199 -11.25 -12.35 -9.62
N ARG A 200 -12.54 -12.27 -9.30
CA ARG A 200 -13.52 -11.41 -9.98
C ARG A 200 -13.18 -9.93 -9.88
N HIS A 201 -12.70 -9.49 -8.71
CA HIS A 201 -12.21 -8.12 -8.53
C HIS A 201 -11.12 -7.81 -9.56
N VAL A 202 -10.13 -8.70 -9.73
CA VAL A 202 -9.06 -8.50 -10.71
C VAL A 202 -9.59 -8.63 -12.15
N GLY A 203 -10.53 -9.54 -12.42
CA GLY A 203 -11.19 -9.67 -13.72
C GLY A 203 -11.89 -8.38 -14.15
N VAL A 204 -12.70 -7.80 -13.27
CA VAL A 204 -13.36 -6.51 -13.46
C VAL A 204 -12.35 -5.40 -13.77
N LEU A 205 -11.23 -5.33 -13.01
CA LEU A 205 -10.18 -4.35 -13.29
C LEU A 205 -9.50 -4.57 -14.64
N ASN A 206 -9.23 -5.83 -15.01
CA ASN A 206 -8.62 -6.20 -16.28
C ASN A 206 -9.51 -5.81 -17.47
N GLN A 207 -10.82 -5.89 -17.32
CA GLN A 207 -11.78 -5.38 -18.31
C GLN A 207 -11.85 -3.84 -18.30
N ALA A 208 -11.90 -3.22 -17.12
CA ALA A 208 -12.04 -1.77 -16.94
C ALA A 208 -10.87 -0.97 -17.53
N VAL A 209 -9.64 -1.49 -17.46
CA VAL A 209 -8.46 -0.84 -18.06
C VAL A 209 -8.45 -0.90 -19.58
N GLY A 210 -9.25 -1.79 -20.17
CA GLY A 210 -9.44 -1.92 -21.62
C GLY A 210 -8.29 -2.57 -22.36
N ALA A 211 -8.47 -2.67 -23.68
CA ALA A 211 -7.48 -3.27 -24.58
C ALA A 211 -6.13 -2.54 -24.56
N GLY A 212 -5.05 -3.28 -24.77
CA GLY A 212 -3.67 -2.77 -24.73
C GLY A 212 -3.03 -2.80 -23.34
N SER A 213 -3.79 -3.12 -22.30
CA SER A 213 -3.27 -3.36 -20.94
C SER A 213 -3.38 -4.83 -20.55
N ARG A 214 -2.49 -5.28 -19.66
CA ARG A 214 -2.59 -6.62 -19.04
C ARG A 214 -2.14 -6.59 -17.57
N VAL A 215 -2.85 -7.31 -16.71
CA VAL A 215 -2.45 -7.50 -15.31
C VAL A 215 -1.27 -8.48 -15.22
N LYS A 216 -0.05 -7.96 -15.28
CA LYS A 216 1.19 -8.75 -15.27
C LYS A 216 1.54 -9.28 -13.89
N LYS A 217 1.17 -8.55 -12.84
CA LYS A 217 1.46 -8.91 -11.45
C LYS A 217 0.29 -8.59 -10.54
N ILE A 218 0.00 -9.52 -9.64
CA ILE A 218 -0.86 -9.32 -8.47
C ILE A 218 0.01 -9.47 -7.22
N SER A 219 0.09 -8.41 -6.41
CA SER A 219 0.73 -8.44 -5.10
C SER A 219 -0.33 -8.46 -4.02
N LEU A 220 -0.56 -9.62 -3.42
CA LEU A 220 -1.41 -9.76 -2.25
C LEU A 220 -0.66 -9.16 -1.06
N ALA A 221 -1.13 -8.00 -0.58
CA ALA A 221 -0.54 -7.24 0.52
C ALA A 221 -1.22 -7.56 1.87
N SER A 222 -1.75 -8.78 1.99
CA SER A 222 -2.45 -9.28 3.18
C SER A 222 -1.53 -10.17 4.02
N CYS A 223 -1.74 -10.19 5.33
CA CYS A 223 -0.94 -10.97 6.28
C CYS A 223 -1.11 -12.48 6.10
N CYS A 224 -0.04 -13.23 6.37
CA CYS A 224 -0.05 -14.67 6.62
C CYS A 224 -0.72 -15.52 5.52
N LEU A 225 -0.72 -15.05 4.28
CA LEU A 225 -1.22 -15.81 3.14
C LEU A 225 -0.21 -16.90 2.75
N GLY A 226 -0.63 -18.15 2.85
CA GLY A 226 0.15 -19.29 2.40
C GLY A 226 0.32 -19.34 0.88
N GLY A 227 1.37 -20.01 0.41
CA GLY A 227 1.61 -20.23 -1.02
C GLY A 227 0.46 -20.96 -1.72
N GLU A 228 -0.26 -21.82 -1.00
CA GLU A 228 -1.45 -22.51 -1.52
C GLU A 228 -2.57 -21.56 -1.94
N TYR A 229 -2.71 -20.39 -1.29
CA TYR A 229 -3.69 -19.39 -1.70
C TYR A 229 -3.42 -18.89 -3.12
N ALA A 230 -2.15 -18.56 -3.43
CA ALA A 230 -1.75 -18.13 -4.77
C ALA A 230 -1.95 -19.24 -5.82
N LYS A 231 -1.61 -20.49 -5.47
CA LYS A 231 -1.80 -21.64 -6.38
C LYS A 231 -3.27 -21.88 -6.72
N LYS A 232 -4.18 -21.72 -5.76
CA LYS A 232 -5.63 -21.82 -6.01
C LYS A 232 -6.18 -20.64 -6.79
N LEU A 233 -5.64 -19.43 -6.58
CA LEU A 233 -6.13 -18.21 -7.22
C LEU A 233 -5.76 -18.14 -8.71
N LEU A 234 -4.56 -18.58 -9.09
CA LEU A 234 -4.05 -18.57 -10.47
C LEU A 234 -5.03 -19.18 -11.51
N PRO A 235 -5.54 -20.40 -11.36
CA PRO A 235 -6.47 -20.99 -12.32
C PRO A 235 -7.86 -20.32 -12.32
N ILE A 236 -8.28 -19.71 -11.22
CA ILE A 236 -9.56 -18.97 -11.16
C ILE A 236 -9.42 -17.67 -11.95
N LEU A 237 -8.29 -16.98 -11.82
CA LEU A 237 -7.99 -15.77 -12.60
C LEU A 237 -7.98 -16.01 -14.12
N GLN A 238 -7.51 -17.17 -14.58
CA GLN A 238 -7.58 -17.51 -16.01
C GLN A 238 -9.03 -17.55 -16.52
N LYS A 239 -9.97 -18.06 -15.70
CA LYS A 239 -11.41 -18.07 -16.01
C LYS A 239 -12.00 -16.66 -16.07
N GLU A 240 -11.44 -15.73 -15.28
CA GLU A 240 -11.78 -14.30 -15.29
C GLU A 240 -11.06 -13.51 -16.40
N GLY A 241 -10.39 -14.20 -17.34
CA GLY A 241 -9.70 -13.57 -18.47
C GLY A 241 -8.33 -12.97 -18.12
N VAL A 242 -7.79 -13.26 -16.94
CA VAL A 242 -6.49 -12.75 -16.46
C VAL A 242 -5.42 -13.81 -16.67
N ASN A 243 -4.68 -13.70 -17.76
CA ASN A 243 -3.67 -14.67 -18.19
C ASN A 243 -2.23 -14.16 -18.00
N ASN A 244 -1.27 -15.08 -17.91
CA ASN A 244 0.18 -14.79 -17.81
C ASN A 244 0.56 -13.84 -16.65
N THR A 245 -0.19 -13.93 -15.54
CA THR A 245 0.01 -13.14 -14.34
C THR A 245 0.88 -13.86 -13.32
N LYS A 246 1.66 -13.09 -12.55
CA LYS A 246 2.40 -13.58 -11.38
C LYS A 246 1.65 -13.18 -10.11
N ILE A 247 1.58 -14.04 -9.10
CA ILE A 247 0.95 -13.71 -7.81
C ILE A 247 1.98 -13.80 -6.69
N SER A 248 2.20 -12.71 -5.95
CA SER A 248 3.04 -12.73 -4.75
C SER A 248 2.20 -12.68 -3.48
N VAL A 249 2.51 -13.54 -2.51
CA VAL A 249 1.92 -13.62 -1.17
C VAL A 249 2.93 -13.22 -0.09
N ARG A 250 2.46 -13.03 1.14
CA ARG A 250 3.30 -12.85 2.34
C ARG A 250 3.01 -13.99 3.30
N LEU A 251 4.05 -14.69 3.74
CA LEU A 251 3.90 -15.86 4.59
C LEU A 251 3.65 -15.51 6.07
N ASP A 252 3.85 -14.25 6.44
CA ASP A 252 3.71 -13.77 7.82
C ASP A 252 3.07 -12.36 7.84
N ILE A 253 3.04 -11.73 9.01
CA ILE A 253 2.44 -10.42 9.25
C ILE A 253 3.13 -9.37 8.39
N VAL A 254 2.37 -8.69 7.54
CA VAL A 254 2.88 -7.62 6.70
C VAL A 254 2.53 -6.27 7.29
N THR A 255 3.51 -5.38 7.34
CA THR A 255 3.29 -3.97 7.66
C THR A 255 3.80 -3.09 6.53
N ILE A 256 3.41 -1.83 6.58
CA ILE A 256 3.95 -0.78 5.72
C ILE A 256 4.70 0.23 6.59
N SER A 257 5.98 0.41 6.27
CA SER A 257 6.82 1.43 6.89
C SER A 257 6.11 2.77 6.79
N TRP A 258 5.92 3.40 7.95
CA TRP A 258 5.19 4.65 8.05
C TRP A 258 5.96 5.85 7.50
N ILE A 259 7.26 5.68 7.24
CA ILE A 259 8.15 6.74 6.79
C ILE A 259 8.32 6.75 5.28
N ASN A 260 8.40 5.57 4.64
CA ASN A 260 8.74 5.49 3.21
C ASN A 260 7.83 4.57 2.39
N GLY A 261 6.71 4.12 2.98
CA GLY A 261 5.70 3.31 2.29
C GLY A 261 6.17 1.92 1.84
N ARG A 262 7.36 1.47 2.27
CA ARG A 262 7.91 0.16 1.92
C ARG A 262 7.37 -0.91 2.85
N ARG A 263 7.03 -2.07 2.28
CA ARG A 263 6.48 -3.19 3.04
C ARG A 263 7.59 -3.96 3.75
N LEU A 264 7.35 -4.25 5.02
CA LEU A 264 8.17 -5.12 5.86
C LEU A 264 7.33 -6.35 6.24
N VAL A 265 7.99 -7.47 6.49
CA VAL A 265 7.32 -8.64 7.07
C VAL A 265 7.80 -8.83 8.50
N ILE A 266 6.89 -8.72 9.46
CA ILE A 266 7.16 -8.79 10.89
C ILE A 266 7.06 -10.25 11.33
N GLN A 267 7.99 -10.66 12.17
CA GLN A 267 7.89 -11.86 13.00
C GLN A 267 7.79 -11.39 14.45
N PRO A 268 6.67 -11.63 15.17
CA PRO A 268 6.43 -11.06 16.50
C PRO A 268 7.54 -11.30 17.52
N GLU A 269 8.19 -12.46 17.45
CA GLU A 269 9.27 -12.87 18.35
C GLU A 269 10.64 -12.24 18.01
N SER A 270 10.74 -11.46 16.93
CA SER A 270 11.99 -10.85 16.46
C SER A 270 12.23 -9.47 17.09
N ASP A 271 13.50 -9.13 17.34
CA ASP A 271 13.92 -7.78 17.76
C ASP A 271 13.99 -6.75 16.62
N SER A 272 13.44 -7.10 15.45
CA SER A 272 13.39 -6.26 14.24
C SER A 272 12.00 -5.68 13.99
N LEU A 273 11.93 -4.53 13.30
CA LEU A 273 10.69 -3.98 12.71
C LEU A 273 10.11 -4.82 11.58
N GLY A 274 10.81 -5.89 11.23
CA GLY A 274 10.47 -6.80 10.16
C GLY A 274 11.55 -6.81 9.09
N GLU A 275 11.45 -7.80 8.22
CA GLU A 275 12.39 -8.03 7.14
C GLU A 275 11.97 -7.26 5.89
N TYR A 276 12.94 -6.61 5.27
CA TYR A 276 12.78 -6.02 3.95
C TYR A 276 13.30 -6.97 2.88
N ARG A 277 12.55 -7.11 1.78
CA ARG A 277 12.93 -7.93 0.61
C ARG A 277 13.27 -9.41 0.90
N SER A 278 12.68 -10.00 1.93
CA SER A 278 12.85 -11.42 2.27
C SER A 278 12.27 -12.37 1.22
N SER A 279 13.12 -13.15 0.57
CA SER A 279 12.71 -14.23 -0.35
C SER A 279 12.13 -15.44 0.37
N GLU A 280 12.38 -15.55 1.69
CA GLU A 280 11.81 -16.56 2.55
C GLU A 280 10.36 -16.23 2.89
N LEU A 281 10.09 -14.98 3.29
CA LEU A 281 8.77 -14.52 3.75
C LEU A 281 7.86 -14.00 2.63
N LYS A 282 8.38 -13.84 1.41
CA LYS A 282 7.60 -13.52 0.20
C LYS A 282 7.82 -14.55 -0.88
N LYS A 283 6.76 -15.28 -1.23
CA LYS A 283 6.75 -16.23 -2.35
C LYS A 283 5.93 -15.69 -3.51
N THR A 284 6.37 -16.00 -4.73
CA THR A 284 5.67 -15.62 -5.97
C THR A 284 5.45 -16.85 -6.83
N TYR A 285 4.23 -17.02 -7.34
CA TYR A 285 3.85 -18.14 -8.18
C TYR A 285 3.37 -17.65 -9.54
N ALA A 286 3.61 -18.45 -10.57
CA ALA A 286 3.18 -18.19 -11.94
C ALA A 286 3.02 -19.52 -12.69
N PHE A 287 2.30 -19.49 -13.80
CA PHE A 287 2.34 -20.59 -14.77
C PHE A 287 3.67 -20.58 -15.55
N ASN A 288 4.26 -21.75 -15.75
CA ASN A 288 5.34 -21.95 -16.71
C ASN A 288 4.77 -22.14 -18.14
N GLU A 289 5.64 -22.32 -19.13
CA GLU A 289 5.25 -22.52 -20.54
C GLU A 289 4.41 -23.80 -20.78
N LYS A 290 4.50 -24.78 -19.87
CA LYS A 290 3.73 -26.04 -19.92
C LYS A 290 2.36 -25.92 -19.25
N GLY A 291 2.06 -24.80 -18.60
CA GLY A 291 0.85 -24.60 -17.82
C GLY A 291 0.92 -25.12 -16.38
N ASP A 292 2.10 -25.53 -15.88
CA ASP A 292 2.28 -25.89 -14.47
C ASP A 292 2.50 -24.66 -13.61
N ILE A 293 2.01 -24.68 -12.37
CA ILE A 293 2.26 -23.61 -11.40
C ILE A 293 3.64 -23.83 -10.77
N VAL A 294 4.53 -22.85 -10.95
CA VAL A 294 5.90 -22.88 -10.43
C VAL A 294 6.17 -21.71 -9.49
N LEU A 295 7.10 -21.93 -8.55
CA LEU A 295 7.66 -20.84 -7.75
C LEU A 295 8.64 -20.05 -8.64
N VAL A 296 8.53 -18.73 -8.62
CA VAL A 296 9.44 -17.81 -9.32
C VAL A 296 10.01 -16.81 -8.33
N ASP A 297 11.17 -16.25 -8.65
CA ASP A 297 11.77 -15.22 -7.78
C ASP A 297 10.85 -13.99 -7.71
N SER A 298 10.54 -13.64 -6.45
CA SER A 298 9.63 -12.60 -6.01
C SER A 298 10.03 -11.19 -6.42
N TYR A 299 11.29 -10.97 -6.80
CA TYR A 299 11.83 -9.66 -7.15
C TYR A 299 12.33 -9.61 -8.62
N THR A 300 12.06 -10.65 -9.42
CA THR A 300 12.35 -10.65 -10.88
C THR A 300 11.63 -9.58 -11.67
N ASP A 301 10.54 -9.06 -11.11
CA ASP A 301 9.73 -8.00 -11.70
C ASP A 301 10.20 -6.59 -11.32
N GLU A 302 11.20 -6.49 -10.45
CA GLU A 302 11.86 -5.21 -10.22
C GLU A 302 12.71 -4.89 -11.43
N HIS A 303 12.23 -3.93 -12.20
CA HIS A 303 12.99 -3.43 -13.32
C HIS A 303 14.14 -2.58 -12.84
N TYR A 304 15.30 -2.88 -13.40
CA TYR A 304 16.55 -2.15 -13.29
C TYR A 304 17.09 -2.04 -14.70
N ASP A 305 17.34 -0.81 -15.15
CA ASP A 305 17.87 -0.54 -16.48
C ASP A 305 19.28 -1.13 -16.61
N VAL A 306 20.03 -1.13 -15.51
CA VAL A 306 21.38 -1.70 -15.41
C VAL A 306 21.55 -2.41 -14.07
N VAL A 307 22.21 -3.56 -14.09
CA VAL A 307 22.69 -4.28 -12.91
C VAL A 307 24.22 -4.23 -12.91
N LEU A 308 24.80 -3.66 -11.87
CA LEU A 308 26.24 -3.47 -11.68
C LEU A 308 26.77 -4.31 -10.52
N SER A 309 28.02 -4.70 -10.63
CA SER A 309 28.85 -5.23 -9.56
C SER A 309 30.26 -4.63 -9.67
N VAL A 310 31.06 -4.82 -8.62
CA VAL A 310 32.47 -4.45 -8.61
C VAL A 310 33.28 -5.61 -9.18
N ASP A 311 34.10 -5.36 -10.20
CA ASP A 311 35.04 -6.37 -10.74
C ASP A 311 36.30 -6.50 -9.87
N LYS A 312 37.16 -7.49 -10.16
CA LYS A 312 38.36 -7.79 -9.38
C LYS A 312 39.37 -6.64 -9.29
N ASP A 313 39.38 -5.74 -10.26
CA ASP A 313 40.24 -4.56 -10.33
C ASP A 313 39.54 -3.28 -9.79
N GLY A 314 38.32 -3.42 -9.28
CA GLY A 314 37.49 -2.32 -8.80
C GLY A 314 36.72 -1.57 -9.89
N ALA A 315 36.78 -2.01 -11.15
CA ALA A 315 36.06 -1.41 -12.26
C ALA A 315 34.56 -1.77 -12.26
N PRO A 316 33.69 -0.99 -12.95
CA PRO A 316 32.30 -1.35 -13.14
C PRO A 316 32.16 -2.60 -14.01
N LYS A 317 31.58 -3.65 -13.42
CA LYS A 317 31.12 -4.82 -14.16
C LYS A 317 29.62 -4.73 -14.39
N ILE A 318 29.22 -4.63 -15.64
CA ILE A 318 27.81 -4.67 -16.04
C ILE A 318 27.38 -6.13 -16.12
N GLU A 319 26.57 -6.56 -15.16
CA GLU A 319 26.02 -7.91 -15.13
C GLU A 319 24.86 -8.06 -16.12
N ARG A 320 24.09 -6.99 -16.34
CA ARG A 320 22.94 -6.98 -17.22
C ARG A 320 22.50 -5.56 -17.56
N THR A 321 22.05 -5.33 -18.77
CA THR A 321 21.21 -4.18 -19.16
C THR A 321 19.80 -4.65 -19.51
N TYR A 322 18.79 -3.82 -19.24
CA TYR A 322 17.42 -4.19 -19.59
C TYR A 322 17.23 -4.21 -21.11
N GLY A 323 16.66 -5.32 -21.62
CA GLY A 323 16.47 -5.53 -23.05
C GLY A 323 17.77 -5.73 -23.83
N ASP A 324 18.85 -6.13 -23.13
CA ASP A 324 20.19 -6.35 -23.70
C ASP A 324 20.73 -5.15 -24.49
N LYS A 325 20.29 -3.94 -24.12
CA LYS A 325 20.72 -2.69 -24.74
C LYS A 325 22.21 -2.45 -24.51
N HIS A 326 22.86 -1.89 -25.52
CA HIS A 326 24.23 -1.41 -25.35
C HIS A 326 24.25 -0.15 -24.47
N ILE A 327 25.33 0.09 -23.71
CA ILE A 327 25.45 1.23 -22.78
C ILE A 327 25.16 2.56 -23.51
N ASN A 328 25.70 2.72 -24.72
CA ASN A 328 25.54 3.92 -25.54
C ASN A 328 24.10 4.19 -25.98
N GLU A 329 23.18 3.23 -25.82
CA GLU A 329 21.76 3.36 -26.16
C GLU A 329 20.90 3.73 -24.95
N LEU A 330 21.50 3.79 -23.75
CA LEU A 330 20.81 4.19 -22.54
C LEU A 330 20.46 5.68 -22.60
N GLN A 331 19.27 6.06 -22.13
CA GLN A 331 18.79 7.44 -22.15
C GLN A 331 17.88 7.69 -20.95
N GLY A 332 17.81 8.95 -20.52
CA GLY A 332 16.91 9.41 -19.47
C GLY A 332 17.36 9.04 -18.06
N ASN A 333 16.39 9.06 -17.14
CA ASN A 333 16.58 8.81 -15.71
C ASN A 333 16.60 7.30 -15.44
N LEU A 334 17.80 6.71 -15.38
CA LEU A 334 18.01 5.28 -15.20
C LEU A 334 17.86 4.85 -13.74
N LYS A 335 17.39 3.62 -13.57
CA LYS A 335 17.32 2.90 -12.30
C LYS A 335 18.35 1.77 -12.27
N ILE A 336 19.38 1.96 -11.45
CA ILE A 336 20.55 1.10 -11.34
C ILE A 336 20.39 0.16 -10.14
N HIS A 337 20.69 -1.13 -10.32
CA HIS A 337 20.89 -2.06 -9.22
C HIS A 337 22.38 -2.29 -9.01
N VAL A 338 22.83 -2.26 -7.76
CA VAL A 338 24.23 -2.48 -7.40
C VAL A 338 24.31 -3.68 -6.47
N LYS A 339 25.05 -4.71 -6.89
CA LYS A 339 25.55 -5.77 -6.01
C LYS A 339 26.85 -5.27 -5.39
N ALA A 340 26.74 -4.72 -4.19
CA ALA A 340 27.83 -3.95 -3.58
C ALA A 340 28.97 -4.83 -3.05
N GLY A 341 30.20 -4.34 -3.22
CA GLY A 341 31.38 -4.74 -2.47
C GLY A 341 31.54 -3.87 -1.22
N ASN A 342 32.78 -3.50 -0.87
CA ASN A 342 33.01 -2.48 0.16
C ASN A 342 32.58 -1.07 -0.33
N PHE A 343 32.46 -0.14 0.60
CA PHE A 343 31.93 1.21 0.33
C PHE A 343 32.78 1.96 -0.70
N ASP A 344 34.09 2.07 -0.46
CA ASP A 344 35.01 2.87 -1.29
C ASP A 344 35.10 2.34 -2.72
N GLU A 345 35.23 1.02 -2.90
CA GLU A 345 35.26 0.40 -4.22
C GLU A 345 33.94 0.61 -4.96
N THR A 346 32.82 0.46 -4.26
CA THR A 346 31.51 0.62 -4.89
C THR A 346 31.25 2.08 -5.27
N GLN A 347 31.65 3.04 -4.42
CA GLN A 347 31.55 4.46 -4.74
C GLN A 347 32.43 4.82 -5.95
N LYS A 348 33.68 4.35 -5.98
CA LYS A 348 34.58 4.53 -7.12
C LYS A 348 34.00 3.94 -8.41
N MET A 349 33.47 2.72 -8.34
CA MET A 349 32.80 2.05 -9.46
C MET A 349 31.61 2.87 -9.99
N LEU A 350 30.77 3.40 -9.10
CA LEU A 350 29.65 4.25 -9.48
C LEU A 350 30.09 5.54 -10.17
N HIS A 351 31.17 6.18 -9.69
CA HIS A 351 31.73 7.37 -10.36
C HIS A 351 32.28 7.04 -11.76
N GLN A 352 32.95 5.90 -11.93
CA GLN A 352 33.43 5.46 -13.23
C GLN A 352 32.25 5.20 -14.18
N PHE A 353 31.26 4.43 -13.74
CA PHE A 353 30.07 4.16 -14.56
C PHE A 353 29.29 5.43 -14.91
N LYS A 354 29.22 6.43 -14.00
CA LYS A 354 28.65 7.75 -14.30
C LYS A 354 29.35 8.42 -15.49
N GLY A 355 30.68 8.30 -15.56
CA GLY A 355 31.50 8.83 -16.65
C GLY A 355 31.32 8.09 -17.97
N ASP A 356 30.95 6.81 -17.92
CA ASP A 356 30.72 5.96 -19.09
C ASP A 356 29.31 6.11 -19.68
N LEU A 357 28.39 6.79 -18.98
CA LEU A 357 27.03 6.99 -19.46
C LEU A 357 27.01 7.94 -20.67
N PRO A 358 26.18 7.65 -21.69
CA PRO A 358 26.02 8.53 -22.84
C PRO A 358 25.36 9.87 -22.44
N PRO A 359 25.53 10.93 -23.24
CA PRO A 359 24.85 12.20 -23.03
C PRO A 359 23.33 12.03 -22.94
N GLY A 360 22.72 12.62 -21.92
CA GLY A 360 21.27 12.53 -21.69
C GLY A 360 20.80 11.32 -20.87
N ALA A 361 21.72 10.45 -20.43
CA ALA A 361 21.45 9.44 -19.41
C ALA A 361 21.93 9.88 -18.02
N SER A 362 21.22 9.49 -16.97
CA SER A 362 21.57 9.78 -15.58
C SER A 362 21.22 8.62 -14.66
N MET A 363 21.95 8.45 -13.55
CA MET A 363 21.64 7.43 -12.54
C MET A 363 20.66 7.97 -11.49
N ALA A 364 19.45 8.33 -11.90
CA ALA A 364 18.49 8.98 -11.00
C ALA A 364 18.08 8.10 -9.79
N HIS A 365 18.21 6.77 -9.88
CA HIS A 365 17.88 5.84 -8.80
C HIS A 365 18.94 4.77 -8.66
N ILE A 366 19.48 4.60 -7.46
CA ILE A 366 20.51 3.61 -7.16
C ILE A 366 20.01 2.69 -6.05
N SER A 367 19.82 1.42 -6.37
CA SER A 367 19.37 0.37 -5.47
C SER A 367 20.54 -0.55 -5.11
N ILE A 368 21.09 -0.35 -3.93
CA ILE A 368 22.29 -1.02 -3.42
C ILE A 368 21.88 -2.20 -2.55
N LYS A 369 22.29 -3.39 -2.94
CA LYS A 369 22.19 -4.59 -2.11
C LYS A 369 23.57 -4.88 -1.53
N THR A 370 23.72 -4.74 -0.21
CA THR A 370 24.94 -5.07 0.53
C THR A 370 25.02 -6.58 0.82
N GLN A 371 26.25 -7.09 0.92
CA GLN A 371 26.51 -8.48 1.30
C GLN A 371 26.71 -8.62 2.82
N LYS A 372 26.59 -9.85 3.32
CA LYS A 372 26.60 -10.25 4.74
C LYS A 372 27.75 -9.65 5.56
N ASP A 373 28.93 -9.51 4.96
CA ASP A 373 30.12 -9.01 5.66
C ASP A 373 30.48 -7.56 5.30
N ASN A 374 29.67 -6.89 4.46
CA ASN A 374 29.92 -5.54 3.94
C ASN A 374 28.88 -4.56 4.44
N SER A 375 28.79 -4.39 5.76
CA SER A 375 27.89 -3.38 6.34
C SER A 375 28.55 -2.01 6.31
N TRP A 376 28.34 -1.28 5.20
CA TRP A 376 28.87 0.08 5.00
C TRP A 376 28.60 1.04 6.16
N LEU A 377 27.56 0.76 6.94
CA LEU A 377 27.06 1.62 7.99
C LEU A 377 27.28 1.03 9.39
N SER A 378 27.79 -0.20 9.55
CA SER A 378 27.91 -0.83 10.88
C SER A 378 28.88 -0.13 11.83
N GLU A 379 29.87 0.59 11.30
CA GLU A 379 30.93 1.23 12.08
C GLU A 379 30.62 2.68 12.50
N HIS A 380 29.45 3.19 12.12
CA HIS A 380 29.11 4.61 12.26
C HIS A 380 27.86 4.84 13.10
N ASN A 381 27.82 5.97 13.83
CA ASN A 381 26.60 6.41 14.48
C ASN A 381 25.56 6.86 13.46
N ALA A 382 24.29 6.94 13.88
CA ALA A 382 23.18 7.22 12.98
C ALA A 382 23.32 8.55 12.19
N LEU A 383 23.90 9.59 12.79
CA LEU A 383 24.15 10.86 12.10
C LEU A 383 25.12 10.70 10.94
N LYS A 384 26.24 10.00 11.19
CA LYS A 384 27.26 9.79 10.17
C LYS A 384 26.76 8.87 9.07
N GLN A 385 25.97 7.86 9.44
CA GLN A 385 25.28 7.00 8.46
C GLN A 385 24.34 7.82 7.56
N GLY A 386 23.55 8.73 8.14
CA GLY A 386 22.68 9.64 7.41
C GLY A 386 23.44 10.52 6.41
N GLN A 387 24.54 11.15 6.86
CA GLN A 387 25.40 11.97 6.00
C GLN A 387 26.01 11.17 4.84
N ILE A 388 26.49 9.94 5.10
CA ILE A 388 27.09 9.10 4.05
C ILE A 388 26.08 8.86 2.94
N LEU A 389 24.84 8.49 3.30
CA LEU A 389 23.77 8.26 2.33
C LEU A 389 23.33 9.54 1.62
N ASP A 390 23.28 10.67 2.34
CA ASP A 390 22.92 11.95 1.74
C ASP A 390 23.98 12.44 0.74
N ASN A 391 25.26 12.38 1.12
CA ASN A 391 26.37 12.72 0.23
C ASN A 391 26.38 11.82 -1.01
N LEU A 392 26.21 10.51 -0.84
CA LEU A 392 26.10 9.60 -1.97
C LEU A 392 24.95 9.99 -2.91
N GLY A 393 23.78 10.33 -2.37
CA GLY A 393 22.67 10.83 -3.17
C GLY A 393 22.97 12.14 -3.91
N LYS A 394 23.63 13.09 -3.24
CA LYS A 394 24.04 14.38 -3.82
C LYS A 394 25.07 14.21 -4.95
N ASP A 395 26.06 13.35 -4.75
CA ASP A 395 27.14 13.08 -5.72
C ASP A 395 26.59 12.57 -7.07
N PHE A 396 25.47 11.84 -7.02
CA PHE A 396 24.83 11.24 -8.18
C PHE A 396 23.52 11.92 -8.60
N ASP A 397 23.04 12.92 -7.85
CA ASP A 397 21.70 13.52 -8.00
C ASP A 397 20.60 12.43 -8.07
N ALA A 398 20.66 11.51 -7.10
CA ALA A 398 19.95 10.25 -7.13
C ALA A 398 19.18 9.95 -5.84
N SER A 399 18.04 9.28 -5.98
CA SER A 399 17.45 8.57 -4.83
C SER A 399 18.23 7.28 -4.57
N ILE A 400 18.52 7.02 -3.30
CA ILE A 400 19.24 5.82 -2.86
C ILE A 400 18.28 4.88 -2.13
N LEU A 401 18.35 3.59 -2.44
CA LEU A 401 17.79 2.51 -1.63
C LEU A 401 18.92 1.55 -1.29
N MET A 402 19.22 1.39 -0.01
CA MET A 402 20.20 0.42 0.48
C MET A 402 19.50 -0.64 1.33
N TYR A 403 19.84 -1.90 1.16
CA TYR A 403 19.35 -3.01 1.98
C TYR A 403 20.30 -4.20 1.93
N SER A 404 20.22 -5.09 2.91
CA SER A 404 20.88 -6.39 2.91
C SER A 404 19.87 -7.51 2.75
N ASP A 405 20.36 -8.75 2.60
CA ASP A 405 19.51 -9.90 2.85
C ASP A 405 19.07 -9.92 4.33
N PRO A 406 17.88 -10.46 4.64
CA PRO A 406 17.41 -10.58 6.02
C PRO A 406 18.37 -11.42 6.87
N GLY A 407 18.59 -11.02 8.13
CA GLY A 407 19.50 -11.72 9.05
C GLY A 407 21.00 -11.42 8.85
N ASP A 408 21.36 -10.73 7.77
CA ASP A 408 22.76 -10.54 7.36
C ASP A 408 23.35 -9.16 7.70
N SER A 409 22.55 -8.19 8.18
CA SER A 409 23.11 -6.88 8.55
C SER A 409 22.40 -6.20 9.71
N GLN A 410 23.08 -5.21 10.30
CA GLN A 410 22.49 -4.34 11.33
C GLN A 410 21.38 -3.43 10.78
N ILE A 411 21.25 -3.26 9.47
CA ILE A 411 20.31 -2.32 8.86
C ILE A 411 19.33 -3.07 7.97
N THR A 412 18.07 -3.07 8.38
CA THR A 412 16.97 -3.64 7.59
C THR A 412 16.87 -2.97 6.22
N MET A 413 16.96 -1.64 6.21
CA MET A 413 16.87 -0.82 5.00
C MET A 413 17.28 0.62 5.29
N ALA A 414 17.86 1.29 4.30
CA ALA A 414 18.01 2.73 4.30
C ALA A 414 17.55 3.34 2.97
N THR A 415 17.01 4.55 3.01
CA THR A 415 16.55 5.29 1.83
C THR A 415 17.00 6.73 1.89
N ARG A 416 17.33 7.31 0.73
CA ARG A 416 17.46 8.75 0.53
C ARG A 416 16.61 9.14 -0.66
N ASP A 417 15.67 10.06 -0.49
CA ASP A 417 14.89 10.61 -1.60
C ASP A 417 15.65 11.75 -2.30
N ARG A 418 15.19 12.28 -3.44
CA ARG A 418 15.85 13.42 -4.08
C ARG A 418 15.76 14.73 -3.28
N SER A 419 14.77 14.87 -2.40
CA SER A 419 14.62 16.00 -1.46
C SER A 419 15.71 16.07 -0.40
N SER A 420 16.55 15.04 -0.26
CA SER A 420 17.55 14.87 0.81
C SER A 420 16.99 14.34 2.13
N GLU A 421 15.73 13.88 2.14
CA GLU A 421 15.21 13.11 3.26
C GLU A 421 15.88 11.74 3.29
N VAL A 422 16.53 11.42 4.41
CA VAL A 422 17.16 10.11 4.65
C VAL A 422 16.38 9.38 5.72
N SER A 423 16.18 8.08 5.54
CA SER A 423 15.57 7.20 6.53
C SER A 423 16.36 5.92 6.67
N ILE A 424 16.77 5.56 7.88
CA ILE A 424 17.54 4.36 8.20
C ILE A 424 16.76 3.54 9.21
N VAL A 425 16.46 2.29 8.87
CA VAL A 425 15.74 1.33 9.70
C VAL A 425 16.73 0.29 10.24
N LYS A 426 16.93 0.28 11.55
CA LYS A 426 17.88 -0.60 12.27
C LYS A 426 17.19 -1.24 13.46
N GLY A 427 16.88 -2.54 13.38
CA GLY A 427 16.11 -3.22 14.42
C GLY A 427 14.77 -2.53 14.64
N ARG A 428 14.48 -2.09 15.88
CA ARG A 428 13.33 -1.25 16.29
C ARG A 428 13.58 0.26 16.28
N LEU A 429 14.74 0.69 15.81
CA LEU A 429 15.12 2.09 15.72
C LEU A 429 14.95 2.59 14.29
N ILE A 430 14.45 3.82 14.18
CA ILE A 430 14.42 4.54 12.92
C ILE A 430 15.08 5.90 13.09
N PHE A 431 15.98 6.22 12.18
CA PHE A 431 16.60 7.53 12.09
C PHE A 431 16.12 8.20 10.81
N ASN A 432 15.53 9.39 10.94
CA ASN A 432 15.01 10.18 9.84
C ASN A 432 15.73 11.53 9.82
N MET A 433 16.50 11.78 8.77
CA MET A 433 17.08 13.09 8.50
C MET A 433 16.14 13.81 7.55
N ASP A 434 15.46 14.86 8.02
CA ASP A 434 14.50 15.63 7.24
C ASP A 434 14.96 17.08 7.14
N PRO A 435 15.30 17.57 5.93
CA PRO A 435 15.83 18.91 5.74
C PRO A 435 14.87 20.04 6.12
N THR A 436 13.57 19.74 6.31
CA THR A 436 12.55 20.70 6.75
C THR A 436 12.52 20.90 8.26
N MET A 437 13.22 20.07 9.03
CA MET A 437 13.32 20.20 10.48
C MET A 437 14.08 21.47 10.88
N PRO A 438 13.73 22.11 12.00
CA PRO A 438 14.51 23.21 12.54
C PRO A 438 15.94 22.76 12.92
N GLU A 439 16.88 23.70 12.86
CA GLU A 439 18.26 23.48 13.32
C GLU A 439 18.30 23.19 14.81
N SER A 440 19.24 22.34 15.23
CA SER A 440 19.45 21.97 16.62
C SER A 440 18.21 21.42 17.36
N VAL A 441 17.20 20.92 16.64
CA VAL A 441 16.02 20.24 17.20
C VAL A 441 16.07 18.74 16.86
N ILE A 442 15.79 17.91 17.86
CA ILE A 442 15.61 16.47 17.69
C ILE A 442 14.20 16.11 18.13
N GLU A 443 13.44 15.49 17.24
CA GLU A 443 12.13 14.96 17.55
C GLU A 443 12.23 13.45 17.80
N LEU A 444 11.82 13.02 18.99
CA LEU A 444 11.71 11.63 19.40
C LEU A 444 10.23 11.23 19.41
N SER A 445 9.82 10.38 18.46
CA SER A 445 8.47 9.80 18.47
C SER A 445 8.47 8.46 19.20
N GLU A 446 7.65 8.38 20.25
CA GLU A 446 7.48 7.17 21.07
C GLU A 446 6.10 6.54 20.83
N LYS A 447 6.09 5.22 20.62
CA LYS A 447 4.89 4.42 20.38
C LYS A 447 4.92 3.12 21.18
N THR A 448 3.90 2.89 21.98
CA THR A 448 3.75 1.71 22.86
C THR A 448 3.37 0.43 22.12
N ASP A 449 2.54 0.53 21.07
CA ASP A 449 1.94 -0.61 20.35
C ASP A 449 2.94 -1.48 19.61
N ILE A 450 4.05 -0.90 19.17
CA ILE A 450 5.08 -1.58 18.37
C ILE A 450 6.51 -1.41 18.93
N LYS A 451 6.68 -0.74 20.08
CA LYS A 451 7.98 -0.38 20.69
C LYS A 451 8.98 0.20 19.67
N VAL A 452 8.48 1.05 18.77
CA VAL A 452 9.27 1.65 17.71
C VAL A 452 9.69 3.03 18.13
N GLN A 453 10.97 3.30 17.99
CA GLN A 453 11.57 4.58 18.34
C GLN A 453 12.01 5.24 17.06
N CYS A 454 11.57 6.48 16.86
CA CYS A 454 11.99 7.26 15.71
C CYS A 454 12.61 8.56 16.16
N LEU A 455 13.86 8.78 15.74
CA LEU A 455 14.57 10.02 15.91
C LEU A 455 14.56 10.77 14.58
N LYS A 456 14.03 11.98 14.61
CA LYS A 456 13.96 12.88 13.46
C LYS A 456 14.79 14.14 13.72
N TYR A 457 15.62 14.53 12.76
CA TYR A 457 16.56 15.66 12.88
C TYR A 457 16.84 16.27 11.50
N LYS A 458 17.36 17.50 11.45
CA LYS A 458 17.64 18.20 10.18
C LYS A 458 18.83 17.63 9.44
N ASP A 459 19.97 17.64 10.12
CA ASP A 459 21.27 17.21 9.61
C ASP A 459 22.21 16.93 10.80
N ASN A 460 23.52 16.96 10.57
CA ASN A 460 24.54 16.74 11.60
C ASN A 460 25.12 18.02 12.22
N THR A 461 24.57 19.17 11.87
CA THR A 461 24.99 20.47 12.41
C THR A 461 24.15 20.79 13.63
N PHE A 462 24.81 20.80 14.79
CA PHE A 462 24.19 21.15 16.05
C PHE A 462 25.01 22.28 16.68
N ASP A 463 24.37 23.44 16.86
CA ASP A 463 25.02 24.60 17.43
C ASP A 463 25.07 24.43 18.93
N SER A 464 26.18 23.96 19.51
CA SER A 464 26.51 23.90 20.96
C SER A 464 25.46 23.37 21.95
N GLY A 465 24.28 22.93 21.51
CA GLY A 465 23.23 22.35 22.33
C GLY A 465 21.91 22.16 21.57
N ILE A 466 21.08 21.25 22.06
CA ILE A 466 19.89 20.76 21.34
C ILE A 466 18.60 20.98 22.11
N GLU A 467 17.52 21.21 21.37
CA GLU A 467 16.15 21.07 21.85
C GLU A 467 15.65 19.65 21.57
N ILE A 468 15.09 19.00 22.58
CA ILE A 468 14.45 17.69 22.42
C ILE A 468 12.94 17.87 22.43
N LYS A 469 12.28 17.38 21.39
CA LYS A 469 10.83 17.31 21.28
C LYS A 469 10.37 15.85 21.36
N ILE A 470 9.65 15.48 22.40
CA ILE A 470 9.11 14.14 22.58
C ILE A 470 7.65 14.13 22.13
N LEU A 471 7.30 13.20 21.25
CA LEU A 471 5.93 13.00 20.79
C LEU A 471 5.39 11.66 21.31
N HIS A 472 4.45 11.73 22.26
CA HIS A 472 3.73 10.55 22.73
C HIS A 472 2.51 10.31 21.84
N ARG A 473 2.63 9.35 20.91
CA ARG A 473 1.67 9.15 19.82
C ARG A 473 0.61 8.07 20.07
N THR A 474 0.43 7.64 21.32
CA THR A 474 -0.48 6.53 21.71
C THR A 474 -1.37 6.89 22.90
N GLY A 475 -2.46 6.14 23.06
CA GLY A 475 -3.32 6.23 24.25
C GLY A 475 -2.69 5.57 25.48
N ASP A 476 -1.87 4.54 25.29
CA ASP A 476 -1.09 3.95 26.37
C ASP A 476 0.12 4.84 26.68
N ILE A 477 0.41 4.95 27.98
CA ILE A 477 1.46 5.79 28.53
C ILE A 477 2.75 4.97 28.64
N LEU A 478 3.83 5.42 28.00
CA LEU A 478 5.16 4.84 28.25
C LEU A 478 5.53 5.07 29.71
N THR A 479 6.26 4.12 30.30
CA THR A 479 6.80 4.33 31.64
C THR A 479 7.86 5.43 31.62
N ILE A 480 8.03 6.13 32.74
CA ILE A 480 9.08 7.15 32.89
C ILE A 480 10.46 6.55 32.60
N GLU A 481 10.71 5.31 33.02
CA GLU A 481 11.95 4.58 32.76
C GLU A 481 12.19 4.37 31.25
N GLU A 482 11.16 4.00 30.48
CA GLU A 482 11.27 3.83 29.04
C GLU A 482 11.59 5.15 28.33
N THR A 483 10.90 6.24 28.67
CA THR A 483 11.21 7.57 28.11
C THR A 483 12.65 7.99 28.45
N LEU A 484 13.09 7.77 29.69
CA LEU A 484 14.48 8.04 30.10
C LEU A 484 15.51 7.22 29.33
N LYS A 485 15.20 5.95 29.02
CA LYS A 485 16.03 5.07 28.20
C LYS A 485 16.07 5.55 26.75
N ASN A 486 14.94 5.98 26.19
CA ASN A 486 14.91 6.47 24.81
C ASN A 486 15.70 7.78 24.66
N LEU A 487 15.70 8.62 25.70
CA LEU A 487 16.50 9.85 25.71
C LEU A 487 18.01 9.58 25.78
N THR A 488 18.48 8.41 26.26
CA THR A 488 19.93 8.09 26.18
C THR A 488 20.37 7.91 24.73
N LEU A 489 19.49 7.40 23.85
CA LEU A 489 19.77 7.28 22.42
C LEU A 489 20.02 8.65 21.78
N VAL A 490 19.28 9.68 22.18
CA VAL A 490 19.47 11.04 21.68
C VAL A 490 20.88 11.55 22.03
N SER A 491 21.34 11.30 23.27
CA SER A 491 22.68 11.68 23.71
C SER A 491 23.79 10.86 23.03
N GLU A 492 23.57 9.55 22.79
CA GLU A 492 24.51 8.69 22.07
C GLU A 492 24.69 9.10 20.61
N VAL A 493 23.62 9.62 20.00
CA VAL A 493 23.60 10.04 18.59
C VAL A 493 24.27 11.39 18.39
N THR A 494 24.00 12.38 19.26
CA THR A 494 24.42 13.78 19.01
C THR A 494 25.60 14.27 19.83
N GLN A 495 25.81 13.72 21.03
CA GLN A 495 26.84 14.17 21.98
C GLN A 495 26.76 15.66 22.36
N GLN A 496 25.63 16.33 22.08
CA GLN A 496 25.41 17.74 22.41
C GLN A 496 24.66 17.89 23.74
N PRO A 497 24.89 18.98 24.49
CA PRO A 497 24.14 19.24 25.71
C PRO A 497 22.68 19.58 25.38
N VAL A 498 21.76 19.11 26.22
CA VAL A 498 20.33 19.44 26.10
C VAL A 498 20.10 20.86 26.62
N ARG A 499 19.29 21.66 25.93
CA ARG A 499 18.91 23.03 26.31
C ARG A 499 17.52 23.12 26.92
N ASN A 500 16.57 22.39 26.35
CA ASN A 500 15.18 22.33 26.75
C ASN A 500 14.57 21.01 26.26
N ILE A 501 13.45 20.61 26.89
CA ILE A 501 12.66 19.45 26.47
C ILE A 501 11.20 19.87 26.36
N THR A 502 10.58 19.57 25.23
CA THR A 502 9.15 19.77 24.97
C THR A 502 8.47 18.42 24.77
N ILE A 503 7.35 18.16 25.44
CA ILE A 503 6.60 16.90 25.37
C ILE A 503 5.20 17.18 24.84
N ASN A 504 4.83 16.58 23.72
CA ASN A 504 3.49 16.71 23.16
C ASN A 504 2.66 15.46 23.48
N VAL A 505 1.49 15.68 24.07
CA VAL A 505 0.61 14.65 24.60
C VAL A 505 -0.82 14.86 24.10
N LEU A 506 -1.60 13.78 24.00
CA LEU A 506 -3.00 13.90 23.65
C LEU A 506 -3.83 14.51 24.79
N LYS A 507 -4.88 15.25 24.42
CA LYS A 507 -5.87 15.72 25.39
C LYS A 507 -6.48 14.52 26.13
N GLY A 508 -6.52 14.58 27.46
CA GLY A 508 -7.03 13.51 28.31
C GLY A 508 -5.97 12.51 28.79
N SER A 509 -4.69 12.73 28.47
CA SER A 509 -3.57 11.99 29.05
C SER A 509 -3.50 12.11 30.59
N ASP A 510 -2.91 11.11 31.26
CA ASP A 510 -2.82 11.05 32.72
C ASP A 510 -1.95 12.18 33.29
N PHE A 511 -2.61 13.13 33.95
CA PHE A 511 -1.98 14.27 34.58
C PHE A 511 -0.87 13.89 35.58
N ASN A 512 -1.09 12.87 36.42
CA ASN A 512 -0.13 12.51 37.47
C ASN A 512 1.15 11.93 36.87
N HIS A 513 1.01 11.09 35.84
CA HIS A 513 2.15 10.57 35.12
C HIS A 513 3.05 11.68 34.57
N TYR A 514 2.48 12.68 33.87
CA TYR A 514 3.29 13.77 33.31
C TYR A 514 3.83 14.73 34.37
N LYS A 515 3.15 14.86 35.52
CA LYS A 515 3.66 15.58 36.69
C LYS A 515 4.88 14.90 37.31
N GLU A 516 4.95 13.58 37.29
CA GLU A 516 6.13 12.83 37.72
C GLU A 516 7.24 12.89 36.66
N LEU A 517 6.91 12.63 35.40
CA LEU A 517 7.86 12.66 34.28
C LEU A 517 8.59 14.01 34.18
N ILE A 518 7.86 15.12 34.28
CA ILE A 518 8.46 16.46 34.19
C ILE A 518 9.48 16.72 35.32
N LYS A 519 9.21 16.21 36.54
CA LYS A 519 10.15 16.30 37.67
C LYS A 519 11.38 15.44 37.42
N THR A 520 11.17 14.18 37.02
CA THR A 520 12.28 13.27 36.76
C THR A 520 13.20 13.79 35.65
N LEU A 521 12.65 14.36 34.58
CA LEU A 521 13.43 14.97 33.51
C LEU A 521 14.15 16.23 33.97
N ARG A 522 13.49 17.08 34.78
CA ARG A 522 14.09 18.27 35.39
C ARG A 522 15.30 17.91 36.25
N ASP A 523 15.17 16.90 37.11
CA ASP A 523 16.24 16.46 38.01
C ASP A 523 17.43 15.89 37.24
N LYS A 524 17.17 15.11 36.18
CA LYS A 524 18.22 14.49 35.36
C LYS A 524 18.97 15.48 34.48
N TYR A 525 18.24 16.34 33.75
CA TYR A 525 18.83 17.18 32.71
C TYR A 525 19.11 18.62 33.18
N GLN A 526 18.50 19.07 34.28
CA GLN A 526 18.64 20.43 34.81
C GLN A 526 18.31 21.53 33.77
N VAL A 527 17.42 21.24 32.83
CA VAL A 527 16.90 22.18 31.81
C VAL A 527 15.43 22.54 32.04
N GLY A 528 14.89 23.45 31.22
CA GLY A 528 13.45 23.72 31.18
C GLY A 528 12.69 22.61 30.47
N ILE A 529 11.57 22.18 31.07
CA ILE A 529 10.70 21.14 30.52
C ILE A 529 9.29 21.72 30.32
N ASN A 530 8.72 21.50 29.14
CA ASN A 530 7.35 21.91 28.79
C ASN A 530 6.53 20.71 28.33
N VAL A 531 5.28 20.64 28.78
CA VAL A 531 4.28 19.67 28.29
C VAL A 531 3.16 20.43 27.61
N GLN A 532 2.87 20.05 26.37
CA GLN A 532 1.83 20.63 25.53
C GLN A 532 0.77 19.58 25.22
N SER A 533 -0.49 19.97 25.35
CA SER A 533 -1.64 19.14 25.00
C SER A 533 -2.12 19.43 23.58
N GLN A 534 -2.43 18.39 22.81
CA GLN A 534 -2.97 18.49 21.46
C GLN A 534 -4.29 17.74 21.33
N SER A 535 -5.18 18.24 20.48
CA SER A 535 -6.53 17.67 20.29
C SER A 535 -6.51 16.32 19.57
N THR A 536 -5.60 16.14 18.61
CA THR A 536 -5.43 14.92 17.83
C THR A 536 -3.94 14.66 17.57
N LEU A 537 -3.60 13.41 17.20
CA LEU A 537 -2.23 12.98 16.88
C LEU A 537 -1.60 13.68 15.66
N GLU A 538 -2.43 14.36 14.87
CA GLU A 538 -2.06 15.01 13.61
C GLU A 538 -2.23 16.54 13.68
N SER A 539 -2.63 17.07 14.84
CA SER A 539 -2.82 18.51 15.06
C SER A 539 -1.50 19.20 15.41
N ASN A 540 -1.19 20.28 14.69
CA ASN A 540 -0.14 21.23 15.09
C ASN A 540 -0.66 22.29 16.08
N ASP A 541 -1.98 22.30 16.37
CA ASP A 541 -2.56 23.15 17.40
C ASP A 541 -2.29 22.52 18.78
N THR A 542 -1.34 23.09 19.49
CA THR A 542 -0.84 22.67 20.79
C THR A 542 -1.10 23.74 21.83
N LYS A 543 -1.58 23.35 23.02
CA LYS A 543 -1.80 24.26 24.15
C LYS A 543 -0.88 23.90 25.31
N PRO A 544 -0.18 24.89 25.91
CA PRO A 544 0.59 24.65 27.13
C PRO A 544 -0.27 23.97 28.21
N TRP A 545 0.32 22.99 28.90
CA TRP A 545 -0.35 22.24 29.95
C TRP A 545 0.46 22.22 31.26
N LEU A 546 1.74 21.83 31.22
CA LEU A 546 2.64 21.83 32.37
C LEU A 546 3.99 22.43 31.98
N SER A 547 4.65 23.12 32.90
CA SER A 547 6.04 23.55 32.69
C SER A 547 6.82 23.64 33.99
N ILE A 548 8.13 23.44 33.91
CA ILE A 548 9.09 23.70 35.00
C ILE A 548 10.43 24.16 34.41
N PHE A 549 10.94 25.29 34.90
CA PHE A 549 12.19 25.89 34.46
C PHE A 549 13.25 25.93 35.56
N PRO A 550 14.54 26.11 35.20
CA PRO A 550 15.56 26.34 36.21
C PRO A 550 15.24 27.55 37.09
N GLY A 551 15.12 27.32 38.40
CA GLY A 551 14.79 28.35 39.40
C GLY A 551 13.34 28.31 39.89
N ASP A 552 12.46 27.56 39.24
CA ASP A 552 11.08 27.37 39.71
C ASP A 552 11.06 26.46 40.96
N SER A 553 10.25 26.83 41.96
CA SER A 553 10.02 26.01 43.15
C SER A 553 8.97 24.91 42.92
N ASP A 554 8.02 25.15 42.02
CA ASP A 554 6.87 24.29 41.75
C ASP A 554 6.53 24.23 40.25
N ILE A 555 5.80 23.19 39.84
CA ILE A 555 5.33 23.03 38.46
C ILE A 555 4.24 24.07 38.18
N SER A 556 4.40 24.79 37.07
CA SER A 556 3.38 25.69 36.55
C SER A 556 2.30 24.92 35.78
N LEU A 557 1.04 25.23 36.09
CA LEU A 557 -0.15 24.63 35.49
C LEU A 557 -0.81 25.60 34.52
N HIS A 558 -1.02 25.15 33.29
CA HIS A 558 -1.63 25.96 32.23
C HIS A 558 -2.95 25.33 31.78
N ASN A 559 -4.02 26.11 31.70
CA ASN A 559 -5.34 25.72 31.16
C ASN A 559 -6.06 24.58 31.91
N LEU A 560 -6.20 24.66 33.24
CA LEU A 560 -6.91 23.69 34.10
C LEU A 560 -8.45 23.61 33.93
N HIS A 561 -9.06 24.37 33.02
CA HIS A 561 -10.50 24.69 33.08
C HIS A 561 -11.53 23.55 32.87
N HIS A 562 -11.17 22.27 32.88
CA HIS A 562 -12.15 21.18 32.69
C HIS A 562 -12.00 19.93 33.54
N LEU A 563 -11.20 19.92 34.62
CA LEU A 563 -11.14 18.75 35.51
C LEU A 563 -11.30 19.21 36.96
N ALA A 564 -12.50 18.99 37.50
CA ALA A 564 -12.97 19.19 38.88
C ALA A 564 -13.53 20.59 39.26
N GLU A 565 -14.72 20.91 38.77
CA GLU A 565 -15.75 21.57 39.59
C GLU A 565 -17.08 20.83 39.40
N THR A 566 -17.22 19.66 40.02
CA THR A 566 -18.56 19.20 40.42
C THR A 566 -18.85 19.88 41.74
N THR A 567 -19.70 20.91 41.72
CA THR A 567 -20.38 21.42 42.91
C THR A 567 -20.96 20.22 43.67
N PRO A 568 -20.79 20.11 45.01
CA PRO A 568 -21.46 19.07 45.75
C PRO A 568 -22.96 19.22 45.52
N HIS A 569 -23.61 18.23 44.91
CA HIS A 569 -25.06 18.14 44.93
C HIS A 569 -25.48 18.12 46.40
N GLN A 570 -26.24 19.12 46.82
CA GLN A 570 -26.94 19.08 48.09
C GLN A 570 -27.99 17.98 48.00
N ASP A 571 -27.65 16.78 48.44
CA ASP A 571 -28.60 15.69 48.64
C ASP A 571 -29.55 16.10 49.78
N THR A 572 -30.64 16.75 49.41
CA THR A 572 -31.81 16.86 50.27
C THR A 572 -32.66 15.62 50.01
N PRO A 573 -32.89 14.73 51.00
CA PRO A 573 -33.69 13.53 50.79
C PRO A 573 -35.12 13.89 50.39
N LEU A 574 -35.47 13.61 49.13
CA LEU A 574 -36.86 13.56 48.69
C LEU A 574 -37.45 12.24 49.22
N HIS A 575 -38.22 12.35 50.32
CA HIS A 575 -38.95 11.31 51.07
C HIS A 575 -38.21 10.57 52.19
N ASN A 576 -38.66 10.84 53.42
CA ASN A 576 -38.57 9.93 54.56
C ASN A 576 -39.59 8.81 54.40
N TRP A 577 -39.15 7.56 54.41
CA TRP A 577 -40.00 6.40 54.68
C TRP A 577 -39.65 5.83 56.04
N ALA A 578 -40.14 6.47 57.09
CA ALA A 578 -40.30 5.90 58.43
C ALA A 578 -41.32 6.75 59.22
N GLU A 579 -42.48 6.13 59.44
CA GLU A 579 -43.60 6.44 60.37
C GLU A 579 -44.38 7.77 60.22
#